data_AF-A0A2N9H978-F1
#
_entry.id   AF-A0A2N9H978-F1
#
_cell.length_a   1.000
_cell.length_b   1.000
_cell.length_c   1.000
_cell.angle_alpha   90.00
_cell.angle_beta   90.00
_cell.angle_gamma   90.00
#
_symmetry.space_group_name_H-M   'P 1'
#
loop_
_entity.id
_entity.type
_entity.pdbx_description
1 polymer ?
#
loop_
_entity_poly.entity_id
_entity_poly.type
_entity_poly.pdbx_seq_one_letter_code
_entity_poly.pdbx_strand_id
1 'polypeptide(L)'
;MSTLPDWFVEAVTEKAEMIIYFRCRKLNNIVVEYGKGRLFGLKSLIVQLSSGECLIDLAYGIPNNPVFENLQELCIYDMESMKEICIGQLPPGSFEKLKFLDVRRCRFLENSLLNSNIIQRFYNLEKLYLYQNSIKEVFGFEGLHEGRRYLERLKEIRLDNLSELANIWKGPAQLADFKNLKTVIVIKCNKLKYLFSPSMSQGLLQLEELWVEDCLDLDAIIQKDDDITMDKIILPQLKTLALQNLAHLVNFYDGTSSSECPFLEYLHVQDCPNFRTSNFHSSKQVHFNNGGHYNLLKKRYVFSMVFLTCDSFSSILSPQLGAI
;
A
#
# COMPACT_ATOMS: atom_id res chain seq x y z
N MET A 1 -34.16 -12.05 7.70
CA MET A 1 -34.23 -12.33 9.15
C MET A 1 -32.95 -13.06 9.53
N SER A 2 -32.17 -12.54 10.48
CA SER A 2 -30.95 -13.19 10.98
C SER A 2 -31.32 -14.37 11.88
N THR A 3 -30.59 -15.47 11.77
CA THR A 3 -30.76 -16.69 12.59
C THR A 3 -30.01 -16.63 13.92
N LEU A 4 -29.46 -15.46 14.28
CA LEU A 4 -28.66 -15.27 15.49
C LEU A 4 -29.49 -14.58 16.57
N PRO A 5 -29.36 -14.97 17.86
CA PRO A 5 -30.05 -14.33 18.96
C PRO A 5 -29.72 -12.83 19.05
N ASP A 6 -30.70 -12.00 19.39
CA ASP A 6 -30.52 -10.54 19.46
C ASP A 6 -29.39 -10.14 20.41
N TRP A 7 -29.21 -10.83 21.54
CA TRP A 7 -28.10 -10.60 22.46
C TRP A 7 -26.72 -10.90 21.84
N PHE A 8 -26.64 -11.87 20.93
CA PHE A 8 -25.40 -12.22 20.23
C PHE A 8 -25.11 -11.18 19.15
N VAL A 9 -26.15 -10.72 18.46
CA VAL A 9 -26.04 -9.61 17.50
C VAL A 9 -25.63 -8.33 18.23
N GLU A 10 -26.25 -7.96 19.34
CA GLU A 10 -25.89 -6.79 20.15
C GLU A 10 -24.48 -6.92 20.74
N ALA A 11 -24.17 -8.01 21.46
CA ALA A 11 -22.89 -8.17 22.14
C ALA A 11 -21.69 -8.25 21.16
N VAL A 12 -21.85 -8.94 20.03
CA VAL A 12 -20.79 -9.05 19.03
C VAL A 12 -20.68 -7.77 18.20
N THR A 13 -21.79 -7.10 17.85
CA THR A 13 -21.70 -5.93 16.97
C THR A 13 -21.44 -4.61 17.69
N GLU A 14 -21.75 -4.47 18.98
CA GLU A 14 -21.47 -3.23 19.72
C GLU A 14 -20.05 -3.21 20.34
N LYS A 15 -19.51 -4.37 20.73
CA LYS A 15 -18.21 -4.46 21.43
C LYS A 15 -17.06 -5.00 20.59
N ALA A 16 -17.31 -5.54 19.39
CA ALA A 16 -16.23 -6.06 18.56
C ALA A 16 -15.32 -4.94 18.06
N GLU A 17 -14.05 -5.03 18.43
CA GLU A 17 -12.99 -4.17 17.89
C GLU A 17 -12.32 -4.80 16.67
N MET A 18 -12.50 -6.10 16.43
CA MET A 18 -11.97 -6.82 15.29
C MET A 18 -13.02 -7.73 14.70
N ILE A 19 -13.17 -7.69 13.37
CA ILE A 19 -14.04 -8.59 12.62
C ILE A 19 -13.27 -9.19 11.46
N ILE A 20 -13.39 -10.51 11.33
CA ILE A 20 -12.91 -11.27 10.18
C ILE A 20 -14.14 -11.80 9.44
N TYR A 21 -14.25 -11.42 8.18
CA TYR A 21 -15.37 -11.76 7.33
C TYR A 21 -14.91 -12.73 6.25
N PHE A 22 -15.22 -14.02 6.42
CA PHE A 22 -14.70 -15.11 5.58
C PHE A 22 -15.82 -15.81 4.79
N ARG A 23 -15.68 -15.94 3.47
CA ARG A 23 -16.59 -16.70 2.57
C ARG A 23 -18.06 -16.25 2.53
N CYS A 24 -18.35 -15.02 2.88
CA CYS A 24 -19.72 -14.56 2.96
C CYS A 24 -20.21 -13.97 1.63
N ARG A 25 -20.88 -14.80 0.85
CA ARG A 25 -21.48 -14.48 -0.48
C ARG A 25 -22.58 -13.40 -0.48
N LYS A 26 -22.90 -12.80 0.67
CA LYS A 26 -23.96 -11.80 0.84
C LYS A 26 -23.47 -10.47 1.44
N LEU A 27 -22.14 -10.22 1.50
CA LEU A 27 -21.63 -8.91 1.91
C LEU A 27 -21.86 -7.89 0.80
N ASN A 28 -23.11 -7.55 0.52
CA ASN A 28 -23.39 -6.57 -0.52
C ASN A 28 -23.18 -5.15 0.03
N ASN A 29 -23.16 -4.97 1.36
CA ASN A 29 -22.82 -3.69 1.96
C ASN A 29 -22.56 -3.75 3.48
N ILE A 30 -21.30 -3.85 3.93
CA ILE A 30 -20.99 -3.76 5.39
C ILE A 30 -21.40 -2.39 5.97
N VAL A 31 -21.51 -1.37 5.11
CA VAL A 31 -22.01 -0.04 5.50
C VAL A 31 -23.46 -0.07 5.96
N VAL A 32 -24.29 -1.00 5.47
CA VAL A 32 -25.68 -1.12 5.92
C VAL A 32 -25.75 -1.56 7.38
N GLU A 33 -24.87 -2.48 7.81
CA GLU A 33 -24.81 -2.85 9.22
C GLU A 33 -24.20 -1.72 10.05
N TYR A 34 -23.15 -1.05 9.56
CA TYR A 34 -22.58 0.13 10.23
C TYR A 34 -23.63 1.23 10.44
N GLY A 35 -24.43 1.53 9.42
CA GLY A 35 -25.48 2.55 9.44
C GLY A 35 -26.64 2.25 10.40
N LYS A 36 -26.81 1.00 10.85
CA LYS A 36 -27.77 0.63 11.91
C LYS A 36 -27.23 0.90 13.33
N GLY A 37 -26.10 1.59 13.45
CA GLY A 37 -25.43 1.85 14.75
C GLY A 37 -24.61 0.67 15.26
N ARG A 38 -24.45 -0.38 14.46
CA ARG A 38 -23.63 -1.55 14.78
C ARG A 38 -22.19 -1.30 14.32
N LEU A 39 -21.21 -2.02 14.88
CA LEU A 39 -19.81 -1.97 14.46
C LEU A 39 -19.09 -0.64 14.70
N PHE A 40 -19.67 0.27 15.49
CA PHE A 40 -19.07 1.58 15.76
C PHE A 40 -17.71 1.48 16.49
N GLY A 41 -17.54 0.45 17.32
CA GLY A 41 -16.29 0.15 18.02
C GLY A 41 -15.21 -0.54 17.17
N LEU A 42 -15.49 -0.84 15.89
CA LEU A 42 -14.61 -1.62 15.04
C LEU A 42 -13.30 -0.89 14.73
N LYS A 43 -12.17 -1.50 15.07
CA LYS A 43 -10.81 -1.01 14.83
C LYS A 43 -10.09 -1.79 13.74
N SER A 44 -10.41 -3.07 13.54
CA SER A 44 -9.77 -3.91 12.52
C SER A 44 -10.82 -4.71 11.74
N LEU A 45 -10.80 -4.58 10.42
CA LEU A 45 -11.70 -5.27 9.52
C LEU A 45 -10.89 -6.07 8.50
N ILE A 46 -11.07 -7.40 8.52
CA ILE A 46 -10.49 -8.31 7.54
C ILE A 46 -11.62 -8.88 6.70
N VAL A 47 -11.56 -8.72 5.38
CA VAL A 47 -12.53 -9.28 4.44
C VAL A 47 -11.83 -10.25 3.52
N GLN A 48 -12.28 -11.49 3.49
CA GLN A 48 -11.65 -12.57 2.74
C GLN A 48 -12.65 -13.46 1.98
N LEU A 49 -12.29 -13.84 0.75
CA LEU A 49 -13.06 -14.75 -0.12
C LEU A 49 -14.51 -14.28 -0.35
N SER A 50 -14.68 -13.00 -0.68
CA SER A 50 -15.98 -12.41 -1.02
C SER A 50 -16.12 -12.25 -2.54
N SER A 51 -17.35 -12.36 -3.04
CA SER A 51 -17.70 -12.26 -4.47
C SER A 51 -18.25 -10.90 -4.89
N GLY A 52 -18.22 -9.89 -4.01
CA GLY A 52 -18.70 -8.53 -4.30
C GLY A 52 -17.77 -7.77 -5.25
N GLU A 53 -18.34 -6.87 -6.06
CA GLU A 53 -17.56 -5.99 -6.96
C GLU A 53 -16.90 -4.82 -6.23
N CYS A 54 -17.36 -4.50 -5.02
CA CYS A 54 -16.73 -3.53 -4.13
C CYS A 54 -16.92 -3.94 -2.66
N LEU A 55 -16.17 -3.29 -1.75
CA LEU A 55 -16.38 -3.43 -0.31
C LEU A 55 -17.51 -2.53 0.19
N ILE A 56 -17.59 -1.33 -0.39
CA ILE A 56 -18.57 -0.30 -0.02
C ILE A 56 -19.31 0.15 -1.27
N ASP A 57 -20.63 -0.03 -1.27
CA ASP A 57 -21.49 0.44 -2.34
C ASP A 57 -22.44 1.53 -1.80
N LEU A 58 -22.21 2.78 -2.19
CA LEU A 58 -23.06 3.90 -1.79
C LEU A 58 -24.20 4.18 -2.79
N ALA A 59 -24.29 3.44 -3.90
CA ALA A 59 -25.37 3.60 -4.88
C ALA A 59 -26.74 3.20 -4.30
N TYR A 60 -26.75 2.33 -3.29
CA TYR A 60 -27.96 1.91 -2.56
C TYR A 60 -28.34 2.84 -1.40
N GLY A 61 -27.60 3.92 -1.18
CA GLY A 61 -27.87 4.93 -0.17
C GLY A 61 -26.58 5.58 0.34
N ILE A 62 -26.50 6.91 0.28
CA ILE A 62 -25.39 7.68 0.85
C ILE A 62 -25.69 7.85 2.35
N PRO A 63 -24.87 7.31 3.26
CA PRO A 63 -25.04 7.56 4.68
C PRO A 63 -24.81 9.07 4.93
N ASN A 64 -25.72 9.72 5.65
CA ASN A 64 -25.53 11.12 6.06
C ASN A 64 -24.40 11.27 7.10
N ASN A 65 -24.03 10.17 7.76
CA ASN A 65 -23.01 10.13 8.81
C ASN A 65 -21.74 9.42 8.32
N PRO A 66 -20.58 9.72 8.94
CA PRO A 66 -19.34 9.01 8.67
C PRO A 66 -19.48 7.50 8.85
N VAL A 67 -18.69 6.73 8.08
CA VAL A 67 -18.63 5.27 8.20
C VAL A 67 -17.21 4.83 8.50
N PHE A 68 -17.05 3.86 9.40
CA PHE A 68 -15.74 3.34 9.82
C PHE A 68 -14.78 4.41 10.36
N GLU A 69 -15.28 5.42 11.06
CA GLU A 69 -14.46 6.50 11.65
C GLU A 69 -13.42 5.99 12.67
N ASN A 70 -13.72 4.88 13.35
CA ASN A 70 -12.85 4.25 14.35
C ASN A 70 -11.91 3.18 13.78
N LEU A 71 -12.07 2.81 12.50
CA LEU A 71 -11.31 1.75 11.88
C LEU A 71 -9.84 2.18 11.70
N GLN A 72 -8.92 1.35 12.17
CA GLN A 72 -7.47 1.56 12.14
C GLN A 72 -6.80 0.65 11.11
N GLU A 73 -7.35 -0.53 10.88
CA GLU A 73 -6.81 -1.54 9.98
C GLU A 73 -7.89 -2.06 9.05
N LEU A 74 -7.58 -2.08 7.75
CA LEU A 74 -8.42 -2.68 6.72
C LEU A 74 -7.60 -3.67 5.90
N CYS A 75 -8.00 -4.93 5.93
CA CYS A 75 -7.36 -6.01 5.20
C CYS A 75 -8.36 -6.63 4.22
N ILE A 76 -7.99 -6.75 2.96
CA ILE A 76 -8.86 -7.22 1.87
C ILE A 76 -8.14 -8.32 1.11
N TYR A 77 -8.59 -9.57 1.24
CA TYR A 77 -7.90 -10.76 0.72
C TYR A 77 -8.79 -11.57 -0.21
N ASP A 78 -8.22 -12.04 -1.32
CA ASP A 78 -8.87 -13.00 -2.22
C ASP A 78 -10.29 -12.53 -2.67
N MET A 79 -10.48 -11.22 -2.88
CA MET A 79 -11.73 -10.69 -3.45
C MET A 79 -11.67 -10.76 -4.98
N GLU A 80 -12.08 -11.91 -5.52
CA GLU A 80 -11.91 -12.24 -6.93
C GLU A 80 -12.80 -11.47 -7.89
N SER A 81 -13.81 -10.72 -7.42
CA SER A 81 -14.65 -9.90 -8.30
C SER A 81 -14.46 -8.41 -8.07
N MET A 82 -13.61 -8.00 -7.11
CA MET A 82 -13.51 -6.62 -6.67
C MET A 82 -12.86 -5.74 -7.73
N LYS A 83 -13.58 -4.71 -8.15
CA LYS A 83 -13.17 -3.67 -9.11
C LYS A 83 -12.64 -2.43 -8.43
N GLU A 84 -13.19 -2.10 -7.26
CA GLU A 84 -12.78 -0.96 -6.44
C GLU A 84 -13.13 -1.17 -4.96
N ILE A 85 -12.50 -0.42 -4.05
CA ILE A 85 -12.82 -0.51 -2.63
C ILE A 85 -14.21 0.09 -2.36
N CYS A 86 -14.50 1.26 -2.93
CA CYS A 86 -15.71 2.02 -2.64
C CYS A 86 -16.29 2.68 -3.89
N ILE A 87 -17.55 2.33 -4.20
CA ILE A 87 -18.36 2.98 -5.23
C ILE A 87 -19.08 4.19 -4.61
N GLY A 88 -18.84 5.37 -5.19
CA GLY A 88 -19.42 6.63 -4.76
C GLY A 88 -18.56 7.42 -3.76
N GLN A 89 -19.05 8.59 -3.34
CA GLN A 89 -18.32 9.48 -2.42
C GLN A 89 -18.61 9.16 -0.96
N LEU A 90 -17.56 8.82 -0.21
CA LEU A 90 -17.65 8.61 1.23
C LEU A 90 -17.90 9.93 1.97
N PRO A 91 -18.79 9.97 2.97
CA PRO A 91 -18.98 11.14 3.81
C PRO A 91 -17.67 11.58 4.49
N PRO A 92 -17.45 12.89 4.73
CA PRO A 92 -16.34 13.36 5.55
C PRO A 92 -16.29 12.65 6.91
N GLY A 93 -15.10 12.43 7.47
CA GLY A 93 -14.91 11.66 8.71
C GLY A 93 -14.87 10.14 8.54
N SER A 94 -15.28 9.61 7.37
CA SER A 94 -15.15 8.17 7.10
C SER A 94 -13.67 7.77 7.04
N PHE A 95 -13.32 6.61 7.63
CA PHE A 95 -11.94 6.11 7.74
C PHE A 95 -10.95 7.06 8.41
N GLU A 96 -11.43 7.98 9.25
CA GLU A 96 -10.58 9.00 9.85
C GLU A 96 -9.41 8.42 10.63
N LYS A 97 -9.55 7.28 11.31
CA LYS A 97 -8.45 6.65 12.08
C LYS A 97 -7.66 5.59 11.32
N LEU A 98 -7.90 5.38 10.02
CA LEU A 98 -7.28 4.30 9.27
C LEU A 98 -5.78 4.54 9.11
N LYS A 99 -4.98 3.58 9.57
CA LYS A 99 -3.51 3.61 9.55
C LYS A 99 -2.89 2.54 8.68
N PHE A 100 -3.58 1.42 8.48
CA PHE A 100 -3.06 0.29 7.73
C PHE A 100 -4.07 -0.23 6.72
N LEU A 101 -3.62 -0.34 5.47
CA LEU A 101 -4.35 -0.95 4.38
C LEU A 101 -3.51 -2.08 3.77
N ASP A 102 -4.09 -3.28 3.72
CA ASP A 102 -3.46 -4.46 3.14
C ASP A 102 -4.42 -5.12 2.13
N VAL A 103 -4.06 -5.10 0.85
CA VAL A 103 -4.92 -5.66 -0.21
C VAL A 103 -4.15 -6.74 -0.95
N ARG A 104 -4.66 -7.97 -0.89
CA ARG A 104 -3.98 -9.14 -1.46
C ARG A 104 -4.90 -9.93 -2.37
N ARG A 105 -4.36 -10.37 -3.50
CA ARG A 105 -5.03 -11.33 -4.40
C ARG A 105 -6.38 -10.83 -4.92
N CYS A 106 -6.52 -9.52 -5.10
CA CYS A 106 -7.67 -8.84 -5.71
C CYS A 106 -7.35 -8.52 -7.17
N ARG A 107 -7.73 -9.43 -8.09
CA ARG A 107 -7.19 -9.49 -9.47
C ARG A 107 -8.00 -8.71 -10.52
N PHE A 108 -9.14 -8.13 -10.16
CA PHE A 108 -10.04 -7.46 -11.11
C PHE A 108 -10.20 -5.96 -10.85
N LEU A 109 -9.25 -5.36 -10.13
CA LEU A 109 -9.24 -3.92 -9.85
C LEU A 109 -9.08 -3.14 -11.18
N GLU A 110 -10.10 -2.37 -11.55
CA GLU A 110 -10.16 -1.68 -12.85
C GLU A 110 -9.51 -0.28 -12.82
N ASN A 111 -9.57 0.38 -11.66
CA ASN A 111 -9.08 1.74 -11.43
C ASN A 111 -7.82 1.76 -10.55
N SER A 112 -7.25 2.96 -10.35
CA SER A 112 -6.32 3.20 -9.24
C SER A 112 -6.92 2.71 -7.92
N LEU A 113 -6.16 1.97 -7.10
CA LEU A 113 -6.64 1.45 -5.82
C LEU A 113 -7.15 2.57 -4.91
N LEU A 114 -6.34 3.61 -4.75
CA LEU A 114 -6.67 4.83 -4.01
C LEU A 114 -7.00 5.95 -5.01
N ASN A 115 -8.19 5.85 -5.59
CA ASN A 115 -8.74 6.88 -6.48
C ASN A 115 -9.14 8.17 -5.73
N SER A 116 -9.53 9.20 -6.47
CA SER A 116 -9.90 10.51 -5.94
C SER A 116 -11.07 10.50 -4.93
N ASN A 117 -11.91 9.46 -4.92
CA ASN A 117 -13.02 9.31 -3.96
C ASN A 117 -12.54 8.86 -2.58
N ILE A 118 -11.56 7.96 -2.53
CA ILE A 118 -11.13 7.32 -1.27
C ILE A 118 -9.84 7.92 -0.71
N ILE A 119 -8.95 8.44 -1.56
CA ILE A 119 -7.65 8.97 -1.15
C ILE A 119 -7.80 10.17 -0.20
N GLN A 120 -8.87 10.98 -0.36
CA GLN A 120 -9.20 12.09 0.53
C GLN A 120 -9.71 11.66 1.91
N ARG A 121 -10.01 10.38 2.10
CA ARG A 121 -10.45 9.82 3.39
C ARG A 121 -9.32 9.11 4.12
N PHE A 122 -8.29 8.68 3.39
CA PHE A 122 -7.18 7.90 3.93
C PHE A 122 -6.00 8.78 4.38
N TYR A 123 -6.28 10.01 4.85
CA TYR A 123 -5.24 10.99 5.21
C TYR A 123 -4.31 10.53 6.33
N ASN A 124 -4.80 9.62 7.19
CA ASN A 124 -4.07 9.06 8.31
C ASN A 124 -3.35 7.75 8.00
N LEU A 125 -3.40 7.28 6.75
CA LEU A 125 -2.79 6.02 6.35
C LEU A 125 -1.27 6.09 6.56
N GLU A 126 -0.73 5.15 7.33
CA GLU A 126 0.70 5.05 7.63
C GLU A 126 1.39 3.95 6.81
N LYS A 127 0.66 2.88 6.48
CA LYS A 127 1.20 1.70 5.80
C LYS A 127 0.23 1.20 4.73
N LEU A 128 0.78 0.93 3.54
CA LEU A 128 0.05 0.37 2.41
C LEU A 128 0.77 -0.86 1.85
N TYR A 129 0.16 -2.04 1.95
CA TYR A 129 0.69 -3.29 1.41
C TYR A 129 -0.20 -3.84 0.32
N LEU A 130 0.40 -4.16 -0.83
CA LEU A 130 -0.27 -4.74 -1.98
C LEU A 130 0.48 -5.98 -2.44
N TYR A 131 -0.22 -7.11 -2.51
CA TYR A 131 0.36 -8.41 -2.88
C TYR A 131 -0.49 -9.14 -3.91
N GLN A 132 0.11 -9.57 -5.03
CA GLN A 132 -0.57 -10.40 -6.05
C GLN A 132 -1.86 -9.75 -6.59
N ASN A 133 -1.84 -8.46 -6.91
CA ASN A 133 -2.97 -7.76 -7.55
C ASN A 133 -2.66 -7.44 -9.02
N SER A 134 -3.69 -7.15 -9.81
CA SER A 134 -3.55 -6.77 -11.23
C SER A 134 -3.89 -5.30 -11.45
N ILE A 135 -3.49 -4.43 -10.51
CA ILE A 135 -3.67 -2.98 -10.63
C ILE A 135 -2.67 -2.38 -11.60
N LYS A 136 -3.11 -1.37 -12.37
CA LYS A 136 -2.24 -0.57 -13.22
C LYS A 136 -1.56 0.57 -12.47
N GLU A 137 -2.26 1.09 -11.45
CA GLU A 137 -1.91 2.27 -10.68
C GLU A 137 -2.27 2.09 -9.20
N VAL A 138 -1.43 2.56 -8.28
CA VAL A 138 -1.72 2.51 -6.85
C VAL A 138 -2.54 3.72 -6.41
N PHE A 139 -2.07 4.92 -6.76
CA PHE A 139 -2.65 6.19 -6.32
C PHE A 139 -3.16 7.02 -7.50
N GLY A 140 -4.43 7.40 -7.47
CA GLY A 140 -5.07 8.24 -8.49
C GLY A 140 -5.35 9.63 -7.96
N PHE A 141 -4.46 10.58 -8.23
CA PHE A 141 -4.60 11.99 -7.88
C PHE A 141 -5.29 12.84 -8.95
N GLU A 142 -5.78 12.22 -10.03
CA GLU A 142 -6.48 12.91 -11.11
C GLU A 142 -7.71 13.66 -10.58
N GLY A 143 -7.85 14.92 -10.99
CA GLY A 143 -8.95 15.80 -10.55
C GLY A 143 -8.82 16.34 -9.12
N LEU A 144 -7.73 16.05 -8.40
CA LEU A 144 -7.46 16.62 -7.09
C LEU A 144 -6.67 17.93 -7.18
N HIS A 145 -6.91 18.82 -6.22
CA HIS A 145 -6.18 20.10 -6.15
C HIS A 145 -4.72 19.88 -5.78
N GLU A 146 -3.83 20.54 -6.51
CA GLU A 146 -2.40 20.62 -6.20
C GLU A 146 -2.16 21.33 -4.87
N GLY A 147 -1.10 20.94 -4.15
CA GLY A 147 -0.69 21.57 -2.90
C GLY A 147 -1.51 21.16 -1.66
N ARG A 148 -2.57 20.36 -1.83
CA ARG A 148 -3.20 19.64 -0.72
C ARG A 148 -2.38 18.44 -0.30
N ARG A 149 -2.65 17.97 0.92
CA ARG A 149 -2.05 16.76 1.48
C ARG A 149 -3.13 15.72 1.67
N TYR A 150 -3.02 14.61 0.95
CA TYR A 150 -3.94 13.48 0.98
C TYR A 150 -3.35 12.26 1.69
N LEU A 151 -2.02 12.13 1.76
CA LEU A 151 -1.32 10.96 2.30
C LEU A 151 -0.13 11.36 3.19
N GLU A 152 -0.18 12.55 3.80
CA GLU A 152 0.90 13.11 4.62
C GLU A 152 1.48 12.15 5.66
N ARG A 153 0.68 11.22 6.21
CA ARG A 153 1.11 10.29 7.26
C ARG A 153 1.73 8.99 6.74
N LEU A 154 1.77 8.79 5.43
CA LEU A 154 2.26 7.55 4.82
C LEU A 154 3.76 7.39 5.07
N LYS A 155 4.14 6.29 5.71
CA LYS A 155 5.51 5.96 6.10
C LYS A 155 6.07 4.78 5.32
N GLU A 156 5.20 3.90 4.84
CA GLU A 156 5.64 2.63 4.27
C GLU A 156 4.72 2.16 3.13
N ILE A 157 5.34 1.85 1.99
CA ILE A 157 4.67 1.26 0.84
C ILE A 157 5.36 -0.07 0.50
N ARG A 158 4.55 -1.11 0.30
CA ARG A 158 5.03 -2.41 -0.20
C ARG A 158 4.18 -2.89 -1.35
N LEU A 159 4.83 -3.11 -2.47
CA LEU A 159 4.24 -3.57 -3.72
C LEU A 159 4.93 -4.87 -4.09
N ASP A 160 4.20 -5.99 -4.05
CA ASP A 160 4.76 -7.30 -4.36
C ASP A 160 3.88 -8.03 -5.37
N ASN A 161 4.48 -8.42 -6.49
CA ASN A 161 3.86 -9.19 -7.56
C ASN A 161 2.60 -8.49 -8.11
N LEU A 162 2.76 -7.23 -8.50
CA LEU A 162 1.68 -6.46 -9.13
C LEU A 162 1.82 -6.54 -10.65
N SER A 163 1.13 -7.51 -11.26
CA SER A 163 1.41 -7.98 -12.63
C SER A 163 1.17 -6.94 -13.72
N GLU A 164 0.29 -5.98 -13.47
CA GLU A 164 -0.12 -4.94 -14.41
C GLU A 164 0.38 -3.54 -14.04
N LEU A 165 1.14 -3.41 -12.95
CA LEU A 165 1.54 -2.11 -12.41
C LEU A 165 2.47 -1.39 -13.38
N ALA A 166 1.95 -0.32 -13.99
CA ALA A 166 2.70 0.52 -14.92
C ALA A 166 3.19 1.81 -14.25
N ASN A 167 2.43 2.33 -13.28
CA ASN A 167 2.77 3.53 -12.53
C ASN A 167 2.40 3.35 -11.06
N ILE A 168 3.20 3.85 -10.12
CA ILE A 168 2.77 3.86 -8.71
C ILE A 168 1.72 4.97 -8.50
N TRP A 169 1.84 6.10 -9.18
CA TRP A 169 0.90 7.22 -9.07
C TRP A 169 0.49 7.75 -10.43
N LYS A 170 -0.69 8.36 -10.48
CA LYS A 170 -1.22 9.06 -11.64
C LYS A 170 -1.84 10.40 -11.24
N GLY A 171 -1.61 11.44 -12.03
CA GLY A 171 -2.06 12.80 -11.74
C GLY A 171 -0.92 13.70 -11.23
N PRO A 172 -1.24 14.91 -10.73
CA PRO A 172 -0.22 15.90 -10.38
C PRO A 172 0.65 15.44 -9.21
N ALA A 173 1.90 15.92 -9.19
CA ALA A 173 2.87 15.56 -8.17
C ALA A 173 2.46 16.13 -6.80
N GLN A 174 2.08 15.25 -5.86
CA GLN A 174 1.75 15.64 -4.49
C GLN A 174 2.98 15.54 -3.58
N LEU A 175 3.97 16.41 -3.80
CA LEU A 175 5.26 16.41 -3.07
C LEU A 175 5.11 16.26 -1.55
N ALA A 176 4.15 17.00 -0.98
CA ALA A 176 3.91 17.06 0.46
C ALA A 176 3.36 15.75 1.04
N ASP A 177 2.81 14.86 0.21
CA ASP A 177 2.27 13.58 0.64
C ASP A 177 3.35 12.55 0.96
N PHE A 178 4.55 12.72 0.39
CA PHE A 178 5.62 11.73 0.55
C PHE A 178 6.72 12.16 1.52
N LYS A 179 6.57 13.32 2.15
CA LYS A 179 7.59 13.87 3.06
C LYS A 179 7.88 12.99 4.27
N ASN A 180 6.96 12.10 4.65
CA ASN A 180 7.11 11.19 5.79
C ASN A 180 7.35 9.74 5.37
N LEU A 181 7.46 9.47 4.06
CA LEU A 181 7.68 8.14 3.53
C LEU A 181 9.11 7.70 3.87
N LYS A 182 9.24 6.59 4.60
CA LYS A 182 10.51 6.05 5.10
C LYS A 182 10.95 4.78 4.39
N THR A 183 10.01 3.97 3.92
CA THR A 183 10.32 2.66 3.36
C THR A 183 9.48 2.39 2.12
N VAL A 184 10.15 2.08 1.02
CA VAL A 184 9.52 1.66 -0.23
C VAL A 184 10.11 0.33 -0.66
N ILE A 185 9.23 -0.64 -0.89
CA ILE A 185 9.60 -1.98 -1.32
C ILE A 185 8.79 -2.34 -2.54
N VAL A 186 9.48 -2.73 -3.62
CA VAL A 186 8.87 -3.08 -4.89
C VAL A 186 9.46 -4.39 -5.37
N ILE A 187 8.67 -5.45 -5.40
CA ILE A 187 9.10 -6.80 -5.72
C ILE A 187 8.22 -7.35 -6.84
N LYS A 188 8.81 -7.92 -7.90
CA LYS A 188 8.06 -8.61 -8.97
C LYS A 188 7.01 -7.73 -9.69
N CYS A 189 7.26 -6.43 -9.81
CA CYS A 189 6.39 -5.49 -10.53
C CYS A 189 6.93 -5.24 -11.95
N ASN A 190 6.85 -6.25 -12.81
CA ASN A 190 7.62 -6.28 -14.06
C ASN A 190 7.27 -5.20 -15.07
N LYS A 191 6.03 -4.68 -15.12
CA LYS A 191 5.63 -3.64 -16.08
C LYS A 191 6.03 -2.22 -15.65
N LEU A 192 6.63 -2.07 -14.47
CA LEU A 192 7.01 -0.77 -13.93
C LEU A 192 8.34 -0.33 -14.55
N LYS A 193 8.33 0.75 -15.33
CA LYS A 193 9.54 1.31 -15.96
C LYS A 193 10.34 2.25 -15.07
N TYR A 194 9.64 2.98 -14.21
CA TYR A 194 10.22 3.95 -13.29
C TYR A 194 9.53 3.87 -11.94
N LEU A 195 10.28 4.06 -10.86
CA LEU A 195 9.70 4.10 -9.53
C LEU A 195 9.20 5.48 -9.15
N PHE A 196 9.86 6.57 -9.55
CA PHE A 196 9.48 7.95 -9.19
C PHE A 196 9.64 8.91 -10.37
N SER A 197 8.88 10.00 -10.40
CA SER A 197 9.18 11.17 -11.22
C SER A 197 10.20 12.08 -10.52
N PRO A 198 10.83 13.01 -11.26
CA PRO A 198 11.69 14.03 -10.66
C PRO A 198 10.96 14.80 -9.56
N SER A 199 9.79 15.35 -9.86
CA SER A 199 8.99 16.08 -8.89
C SER A 199 8.80 15.25 -7.61
N MET A 200 8.25 14.04 -7.69
CA MET A 200 8.02 13.20 -6.50
C MET A 200 9.29 12.90 -5.70
N SER A 201 10.44 12.73 -6.36
CA SER A 201 11.72 12.49 -5.68
C SER A 201 12.13 13.62 -4.74
N GLN A 202 11.72 14.87 -5.01
CA GLN A 202 11.96 16.02 -4.12
C GLN A 202 11.20 15.91 -2.79
N GLY A 203 10.11 15.13 -2.76
CA GLY A 203 9.33 14.86 -1.56
C GLY A 203 9.93 13.76 -0.67
N LEU A 204 10.87 12.94 -1.17
CA LEU A 204 11.39 11.75 -0.48
C LEU A 204 12.48 12.07 0.56
N LEU A 205 12.31 13.17 1.30
CA LEU A 205 13.32 13.70 2.23
C LEU A 205 13.52 12.84 3.48
N GLN A 206 12.57 11.96 3.81
CA GLN A 206 12.63 11.04 4.95
C GLN A 206 12.79 9.58 4.52
N LEU A 207 13.02 9.30 3.23
CA LEU A 207 13.18 7.94 2.75
C LEU A 207 14.46 7.35 3.33
N GLU A 208 14.32 6.34 4.19
CA GLU A 208 15.43 5.65 4.85
C GLU A 208 15.82 4.37 4.11
N GLU A 209 14.86 3.75 3.42
CA GLU A 209 15.06 2.45 2.77
C GLU A 209 14.29 2.30 1.47
N LEU A 210 15.03 1.89 0.44
CA LEU A 210 14.50 1.51 -0.87
C LEU A 210 15.00 0.11 -1.24
N TRP A 211 14.06 -0.80 -1.46
CA TRP A 211 14.37 -2.13 -1.97
C TRP A 211 13.54 -2.44 -3.21
N VAL A 212 14.23 -2.71 -4.31
CA VAL A 212 13.65 -3.21 -5.56
C VAL A 212 14.21 -4.59 -5.91
N GLU A 213 13.35 -5.57 -6.12
CA GLU A 213 13.74 -6.94 -6.51
C GLU A 213 12.86 -7.51 -7.60
N ASP A 214 13.46 -8.28 -8.52
CA ASP A 214 12.74 -8.98 -9.59
C ASP A 214 11.82 -8.07 -10.44
N CYS A 215 12.17 -6.79 -10.64
CA CYS A 215 11.41 -5.88 -11.51
C CYS A 215 12.13 -5.76 -12.85
N LEU A 216 11.79 -6.66 -13.78
CA LEU A 216 12.62 -6.92 -14.94
C LEU A 216 12.66 -5.77 -15.96
N ASP A 217 11.55 -5.09 -16.23
CA ASP A 217 11.48 -4.00 -17.23
C ASP A 217 11.77 -2.60 -16.62
N LEU A 218 12.36 -2.55 -15.42
CA LEU A 218 12.68 -1.29 -14.75
C LEU A 218 13.92 -0.65 -15.38
N ASP A 219 13.74 0.50 -16.03
CA ASP A 219 14.80 1.22 -16.76
C ASP A 219 15.66 2.09 -15.80
N ALA A 220 14.99 2.82 -14.89
CA ALA A 220 15.62 3.65 -13.86
C ALA A 220 14.75 3.74 -12.59
N ILE A 221 15.35 4.12 -11.45
CA ILE A 221 14.57 4.37 -10.22
C ILE A 221 13.77 5.67 -10.37
N ILE A 222 14.40 6.72 -10.90
CA ILE A 222 13.78 8.03 -11.11
C ILE A 222 13.79 8.33 -12.62
N GLN A 223 12.60 8.58 -13.18
CA GLN A 223 12.43 8.99 -14.57
C GLN A 223 13.03 10.38 -14.80
N LYS A 224 13.50 10.70 -16.00
CA LYS A 224 13.76 12.07 -16.44
C LYS A 224 12.44 12.80 -16.77
N ASP A 225 12.40 14.09 -16.52
CA ASP A 225 11.34 14.97 -16.99
C ASP A 225 11.98 16.10 -17.80
N ASP A 226 11.57 16.27 -19.06
CA ASP A 226 12.15 17.26 -19.96
C ASP A 226 11.78 18.70 -19.55
N ASP A 227 10.69 18.86 -18.81
CA ASP A 227 10.23 20.16 -18.31
C ASP A 227 10.88 20.54 -16.96
N ILE A 228 11.54 19.58 -16.29
CA ILE A 228 12.18 19.78 -14.98
C ILE A 228 13.68 19.51 -15.08
N THR A 229 14.48 20.56 -15.18
CA THR A 229 15.93 20.44 -15.03
C THR A 229 16.30 20.32 -13.56
N MET A 230 16.75 19.13 -13.15
CA MET A 230 17.36 18.90 -11.85
C MET A 230 18.87 19.01 -11.94
N ASP A 231 19.49 19.91 -11.17
CA ASP A 231 20.95 19.94 -11.04
C ASP A 231 21.47 18.66 -10.36
N LYS A 232 20.65 18.08 -9.47
CA LYS A 232 21.04 16.97 -8.60
C LYS A 232 19.84 16.28 -7.98
N ILE A 233 19.95 14.97 -7.80
CA ILE A 233 19.00 14.19 -7.01
C ILE A 233 19.61 13.91 -5.65
N ILE A 234 18.88 14.24 -4.58
CA ILE A 234 19.36 14.06 -3.21
C ILE A 234 18.31 13.28 -2.43
N LEU A 235 18.69 12.12 -1.91
CA LEU A 235 17.91 11.35 -0.95
C LEU A 235 18.62 11.42 0.41
N PRO A 236 18.34 12.46 1.21
CA PRO A 236 19.21 12.85 2.31
C PRO A 236 19.14 11.92 3.51
N GLN A 237 18.16 11.02 3.59
CA GLN A 237 18.00 10.09 4.72
C GLN A 237 18.17 8.63 4.31
N LEU A 238 18.48 8.34 3.04
CA LEU A 238 18.55 6.97 2.53
C LEU A 238 19.75 6.25 3.15
N LYS A 239 19.49 5.24 3.96
CA LYS A 239 20.48 4.40 4.65
C LYS A 239 20.70 3.08 3.93
N THR A 240 19.64 2.53 3.34
CA THR A 240 19.67 1.23 2.67
C THR A 240 19.11 1.34 1.26
N LEU A 241 19.92 0.96 0.28
CA LEU A 241 19.52 0.74 -1.10
C LEU A 241 19.77 -0.72 -1.47
N ALA A 242 18.72 -1.47 -1.77
CA ALA A 242 18.81 -2.86 -2.21
C ALA A 242 18.19 -3.02 -3.59
N LEU A 243 18.99 -3.47 -4.54
CA LEU A 243 18.65 -3.66 -5.95
C LEU A 243 19.05 -5.08 -6.33
N GLN A 244 18.07 -5.92 -6.64
CA GLN A 244 18.32 -7.32 -6.96
C GLN A 244 17.56 -7.77 -8.21
N ASN A 245 18.25 -8.46 -9.12
CA ASN A 245 17.67 -9.07 -10.32
C ASN A 245 16.90 -8.04 -11.17
N LEU A 246 17.61 -6.98 -11.57
CA LEU A 246 17.06 -5.87 -12.37
C LEU A 246 17.82 -5.81 -13.71
N ALA A 247 17.37 -6.60 -14.67
CA ALA A 247 18.09 -6.83 -15.93
C ALA A 247 18.23 -5.56 -16.78
N HIS A 248 17.20 -4.72 -16.82
CA HIS A 248 17.15 -3.49 -17.62
C HIS A 248 17.62 -2.24 -16.86
N LEU A 249 17.87 -2.32 -15.55
CA LEU A 249 18.25 -1.15 -14.76
C LEU A 249 19.66 -0.68 -15.13
N VAL A 250 19.77 0.51 -15.72
CA VAL A 250 21.06 1.11 -16.11
C VAL A 250 21.51 2.17 -15.10
N ASN A 251 20.59 3.04 -14.70
CA ASN A 251 20.90 4.21 -13.88
C ASN A 251 19.92 4.35 -12.72
N PHE A 252 20.35 5.04 -11.66
CA PHE A 252 19.44 5.46 -10.60
C PHE A 252 18.46 6.53 -11.09
N TYR A 253 18.97 7.46 -11.90
CA TYR A 253 18.21 8.52 -12.55
C TYR A 253 18.44 8.48 -14.05
N ASP A 254 17.38 8.63 -14.83
CA ASP A 254 17.43 8.62 -16.29
C ASP A 254 17.92 9.95 -16.92
N GLY A 255 18.30 10.94 -16.09
CA GLY A 255 18.96 12.16 -16.56
C GLY A 255 20.49 12.13 -16.39
N THR A 256 21.13 13.26 -16.70
CA THR A 256 22.60 13.40 -16.65
C THR A 256 23.14 13.81 -15.27
N SER A 257 22.25 14.11 -14.34
CA SER A 257 22.58 14.69 -13.03
C SER A 257 23.09 13.63 -12.06
N SER A 258 24.03 14.03 -11.20
CA SER A 258 24.53 13.15 -10.13
C SER A 258 23.45 12.87 -9.07
N SER A 259 23.57 11.72 -8.41
CA SER A 259 22.71 11.33 -7.28
C SER A 259 23.52 11.33 -5.98
N GLU A 260 22.94 11.88 -4.91
CA GLU A 260 23.57 11.86 -3.59
C GLU A 260 22.71 11.21 -2.54
N CYS A 261 23.34 10.33 -1.77
CA CYS A 261 22.73 9.62 -0.67
C CYS A 261 23.70 9.73 0.52
N PRO A 262 23.79 10.92 1.16
CA PRO A 262 24.86 11.23 2.10
C PRO A 262 24.91 10.32 3.32
N PHE A 263 23.79 9.67 3.68
CA PHE A 263 23.68 8.75 4.82
C PHE A 263 23.59 7.27 4.40
N LEU A 264 23.93 6.93 3.16
CA LEU A 264 23.88 5.55 2.69
C LEU A 264 24.90 4.70 3.45
N GLU A 265 24.42 3.69 4.16
CA GLU A 265 25.22 2.76 4.97
C GLU A 265 25.30 1.38 4.30
N TYR A 266 24.23 0.96 3.60
CA TYR A 266 24.15 -0.36 2.96
C TYR A 266 23.74 -0.22 1.51
N LEU A 267 24.57 -0.74 0.61
CA LEU A 267 24.30 -0.81 -0.83
C LEU A 267 24.37 -2.26 -1.28
N HIS A 268 23.21 -2.85 -1.58
CA HIS A 268 23.08 -4.19 -2.14
C HIS A 268 22.75 -4.06 -3.62
N VAL A 269 23.65 -4.52 -4.48
CA VAL A 269 23.46 -4.60 -5.93
C VAL A 269 23.86 -6.01 -6.36
N GLN A 270 22.87 -6.80 -6.72
CA GLN A 270 23.05 -8.18 -7.15
C GLN A 270 22.24 -8.45 -8.42
N ASP A 271 22.84 -9.10 -9.41
CA ASP A 271 22.16 -9.46 -10.66
C ASP A 271 21.56 -8.24 -11.40
N CYS A 272 22.26 -7.09 -11.35
CA CYS A 272 21.94 -5.85 -12.07
C CYS A 272 23.09 -5.52 -13.05
N PRO A 273 23.17 -6.18 -14.22
CA PRO A 273 24.38 -6.22 -15.05
C PRO A 273 24.78 -4.86 -15.64
N ASN A 274 23.82 -3.96 -15.87
CA ASN A 274 24.05 -2.66 -16.48
C ASN A 274 24.14 -1.51 -15.46
N PHE A 275 23.87 -1.78 -14.18
CA PHE A 275 23.74 -0.75 -13.16
C PHE A 275 25.11 -0.24 -12.69
N ARG A 276 25.31 1.08 -12.77
CA ARG A 276 26.56 1.74 -12.36
C ARG A 276 26.45 2.34 -10.97
N THR A 277 27.23 1.84 -10.02
CA THR A 277 27.27 2.34 -8.64
C THR A 277 28.16 3.58 -8.45
N SER A 278 28.90 4.00 -9.48
CA SER A 278 29.84 5.13 -9.43
C SER A 278 29.19 6.48 -9.14
N ASN A 279 27.88 6.58 -9.30
CA ASN A 279 27.14 7.84 -9.18
C ASN A 279 26.58 8.07 -7.77
N PHE A 280 26.89 7.21 -6.78
CA PHE A 280 26.47 7.39 -5.39
C PHE A 280 27.59 7.97 -4.54
N HIS A 281 27.39 9.19 -4.05
CA HIS A 281 28.25 9.78 -3.03
C HIS A 281 27.58 9.68 -1.66
N SER A 282 28.23 8.93 -0.74
CA SER A 282 27.87 8.84 0.67
C SER A 282 28.97 9.44 1.53
N SER A 283 28.58 10.08 2.64
CA SER A 283 29.52 10.54 3.67
C SER A 283 29.88 9.45 4.69
N LYS A 284 29.18 8.30 4.63
CA LYS A 284 29.37 7.15 5.51
C LYS A 284 30.25 6.09 4.85
N GLN A 285 30.77 5.17 5.67
CA GLN A 285 31.35 3.93 5.16
C GLN A 285 30.22 3.05 4.63
N VAL A 286 30.22 2.79 3.32
CA VAL A 286 29.19 1.98 2.66
C VAL A 286 29.56 0.50 2.73
N HIS A 287 28.68 -0.31 3.30
CA HIS A 287 28.75 -1.77 3.29
C HIS A 287 28.12 -2.31 2.01
N PHE A 288 28.96 -2.82 1.10
CA PHE A 288 28.51 -3.41 -0.15
C PHE A 288 28.13 -4.89 0.02
N ASN A 289 26.94 -5.27 -0.47
CA ASN A 289 26.48 -6.66 -0.55
C ASN A 289 26.64 -7.47 0.75
N ASN A 290 26.39 -6.83 1.91
CA ASN A 290 26.46 -7.49 3.21
C ASN A 290 25.31 -8.50 3.37
N GLY A 291 25.61 -9.79 3.19
CA GLY A 291 24.61 -10.86 3.27
C GLY A 291 23.90 -10.96 4.63
N GLY A 292 24.56 -10.61 5.74
CA GLY A 292 23.95 -10.60 7.07
C GLY A 292 22.86 -9.54 7.18
N HIS A 293 23.17 -8.30 6.77
CA HIS A 293 22.19 -7.22 6.70
C HIS A 293 21.06 -7.56 5.74
N TYR A 294 21.39 -8.03 4.53
CA TYR A 294 20.39 -8.40 3.53
C TYR A 294 19.42 -9.49 4.03
N ASN A 295 19.91 -10.49 4.76
CA ASN A 295 19.07 -11.49 5.41
C ASN A 295 18.16 -10.90 6.50
N LEU A 296 18.62 -9.89 7.25
CA LEU A 296 17.78 -9.18 8.22
C LEU A 296 16.67 -8.39 7.51
N LEU A 297 17.00 -7.73 6.39
CA LEU A 297 16.01 -7.09 5.53
C LEU A 297 14.96 -8.14 5.11
N LYS A 298 15.39 -9.25 4.46
CA LYS A 298 14.49 -10.34 4.02
C LYS A 298 13.60 -10.87 5.14
N LYS A 299 14.15 -11.11 6.33
CA LYS A 299 13.37 -11.55 7.49
C LYS A 299 12.29 -10.53 7.88
N ARG A 300 12.62 -9.24 7.99
CA ARG A 300 11.64 -8.20 8.38
C ARG A 300 10.44 -8.16 7.43
N TYR A 301 10.62 -8.49 6.15
CA TYR A 301 9.56 -8.41 5.14
C TYR A 301 8.78 -9.69 4.93
N VAL A 302 9.46 -10.83 4.84
CA VAL A 302 8.80 -12.13 4.65
C VAL A 302 7.92 -12.46 5.87
N PHE A 303 8.41 -12.24 7.09
CA PHE A 303 7.62 -12.54 8.29
C PHE A 303 6.32 -11.72 8.39
N SER A 304 6.33 -10.46 7.95
CA SER A 304 5.12 -9.62 7.95
C SER A 304 4.09 -9.98 6.87
N MET A 305 4.47 -10.70 5.82
CA MET A 305 3.49 -11.21 4.83
C MET A 305 2.82 -12.50 5.31
N VAL A 306 3.46 -13.31 6.15
CA VAL A 306 2.93 -14.65 6.52
C VAL A 306 1.82 -14.62 7.57
N PHE A 307 1.72 -13.59 8.42
CA PHE A 307 0.79 -13.60 9.56
C PHE A 307 -0.70 -13.28 9.27
N LEU A 308 -1.11 -13.15 8.00
CA LEU A 308 -2.48 -12.76 7.67
C LEU A 308 -3.20 -13.70 6.69
N THR A 309 -2.59 -14.82 6.29
CA THR A 309 -3.34 -15.92 5.68
C THR A 309 -3.96 -16.75 6.80
N CYS A 310 -5.27 -17.03 6.72
CA CYS A 310 -6.06 -17.74 7.74
C CYS A 310 -5.47 -19.07 8.25
N ASP A 311 -4.45 -19.65 7.61
CA ASP A 311 -3.77 -20.86 8.11
C ASP A 311 -3.25 -20.67 9.54
N SER A 312 -2.80 -19.46 9.92
CA SER A 312 -2.35 -19.14 11.28
C SER A 312 -3.47 -18.81 12.29
N PHE A 313 -4.71 -18.61 11.84
CA PHE A 313 -5.88 -18.39 12.70
C PHE A 313 -6.79 -19.62 12.82
N SER A 314 -6.55 -20.67 12.03
CA SER A 314 -7.24 -21.95 12.14
C SER A 314 -7.14 -22.59 13.54
N SER A 315 -6.20 -22.13 14.38
CA SER A 315 -6.00 -22.61 15.75
C SER A 315 -6.68 -21.78 16.86
N ILE A 316 -7.41 -20.68 16.57
CA ILE A 316 -7.91 -19.80 17.64
C ILE A 316 -9.44 -19.66 17.75
N LEU A 317 -10.24 -20.11 16.78
CA LEU A 317 -11.71 -20.16 16.96
C LEU A 317 -12.32 -21.46 16.39
N SER A 318 -12.16 -22.55 17.14
CA SER A 318 -13.21 -23.57 17.24
C SER A 318 -13.84 -23.48 18.63
N PRO A 319 -14.98 -22.79 18.82
CA PRO A 319 -15.85 -23.17 19.92
C PRO A 319 -16.42 -24.53 19.54
N GLN A 320 -16.11 -25.54 20.35
CA GLN A 320 -16.89 -26.77 20.36
C GLN A 320 -18.37 -26.40 20.47
N LEU A 321 -19.11 -26.50 19.37
CA LEU A 321 -20.56 -26.66 19.41
C LEU A 321 -20.81 -28.09 19.92
N GLY A 322 -20.60 -28.26 21.23
CA GLY A 322 -21.17 -29.35 21.97
C GLY A 322 -22.68 -29.14 22.00
N ALA A 323 -23.40 -30.17 21.57
CA ALA A 323 -24.84 -30.25 21.60
C ALA A 323 -25.43 -29.75 22.92
N ILE A 324 -26.48 -28.93 22.82
CA ILE A 324 -27.81 -29.08 23.45
C ILE A 324 -28.78 -28.18 22.68
#